data_AF-A0A8C4SZN6-F1
#
_entry.id   AF-A0A8C4SZN6-F1
#
_cell.length_a   1.000
_cell.length_b   1.000
_cell.length_c   1.000
_cell.angle_alpha   90.00
_cell.angle_beta   90.00
_cell.angle_gamma   90.00
#
_symmetry.space_group_name_H-M   'P 1'
#
loop_
_entity.id
_entity.type
_entity.pdbx_description
1 polymer ?
#
loop_
_entity_poly.entity_id
_entity_poly.type
_entity_poly.pdbx_seq_one_letter_code
_entity_poly.pdbx_strand_id
1 'polypeptide(L)'
;MSMENSDDNFTESPIKQKKPEKTVKNGDCEKEYLDELVDLHRRLMALRERHILQQIVNLIEETGHFHITNTTFDFDLCSLDKTTVRKLQSYLEKSGTS
;
A
#
# COMPACT_ATOMS: atom_id res chain seq x y z
N MET A 1 45.42 -14.73 -48.61
CA MET A 1 44.36 -13.76 -48.98
C MET A 1 43.05 -14.25 -48.42
N SER A 2 42.26 -13.52 -47.66
CA SER A 2 42.39 -12.43 -46.70
C SER A 2 40.97 -12.30 -46.12
N MET A 3 40.86 -12.28 -44.79
CA MET A 3 39.63 -11.99 -44.07
C MET A 3 39.16 -10.55 -44.31
N GLU A 4 37.85 -10.36 -44.39
CA GLU A 4 37.14 -9.09 -44.13
C GLU A 4 35.74 -9.52 -43.63
N ASN A 5 35.51 -9.70 -42.32
CA ASN A 5 35.18 -8.70 -41.29
C ASN A 5 34.13 -7.68 -41.75
N SER A 6 32.90 -7.86 -41.24
CA SER A 6 31.94 -6.78 -41.05
C SER A 6 31.75 -6.62 -39.54
N ASP A 7 32.38 -5.57 -39.03
CA ASP A 7 32.14 -4.92 -37.75
C ASP A 7 30.74 -4.27 -37.71
N ASP A 8 30.38 -3.87 -36.48
CA ASP A 8 29.33 -2.92 -36.07
C ASP A 8 28.05 -3.56 -35.49
N ASN A 9 27.62 -3.29 -34.26
CA ASN A 9 28.19 -2.59 -33.11
C ASN A 9 27.27 -2.94 -31.93
N PHE A 10 27.89 -3.27 -30.81
CA PHE A 10 27.25 -3.53 -29.54
C PHE A 10 26.88 -2.18 -28.91
N THR A 11 25.63 -1.72 -29.03
CA THR A 11 25.15 -0.59 -28.20
C THR A 11 24.27 -1.12 -27.09
N GLU A 12 24.99 -1.55 -26.04
CA GLU A 12 24.66 -1.43 -24.63
C GLU A 12 23.55 -0.40 -24.37
N SER A 13 22.38 -0.89 -23.96
CA SER A 13 21.32 -0.03 -23.44
C SER A 13 21.66 0.39 -22.01
N PRO A 14 21.49 1.68 -21.66
CA PRO A 14 22.04 2.25 -20.45
C PRO A 14 21.39 1.71 -19.18
N ILE A 15 22.28 1.29 -18.29
CA ILE A 15 22.10 0.95 -16.89
C ILE A 15 21.28 2.05 -16.19
N LYS A 16 19.98 1.82 -15.95
CA LYS A 16 19.21 2.63 -14.99
C LYS A 16 19.49 2.10 -13.59
N GLN A 17 20.48 2.76 -12.99
CA GLN A 17 20.95 2.58 -11.64
C GLN A 17 19.86 2.83 -10.58
N LYS A 18 20.11 2.21 -9.42
CA LYS A 18 19.58 2.49 -8.06
C LYS A 18 18.27 1.81 -7.67
N LYS A 19 18.35 0.49 -7.42
CA LYS A 19 17.61 -0.10 -6.29
C LYS A 19 18.46 0.12 -5.02
N PRO A 20 17.95 0.76 -3.97
CA PRO A 20 18.65 0.83 -2.71
C PRO A 20 18.68 -0.55 -2.08
N GLU A 21 19.89 -1.00 -1.82
CA GLU A 21 20.22 -2.10 -0.94
C GLU A 21 19.62 -1.83 0.45
N LYS A 22 18.68 -2.68 0.88
CA LYS A 22 18.34 -2.88 2.28
C LYS A 22 18.30 -4.36 2.58
N THR A 23 19.47 -4.87 2.95
CA THR A 23 19.65 -6.08 3.76
C THR A 23 19.09 -5.84 5.15
N VAL A 24 17.88 -6.31 5.47
CA VAL A 24 17.52 -6.75 6.83
C VAL A 24 16.48 -7.89 6.74
N LYS A 25 16.75 -8.98 7.44
CA LYS A 25 15.95 -10.19 7.53
C LYS A 25 14.63 -9.91 8.26
N ASN A 26 13.55 -9.58 7.55
CA ASN A 26 12.26 -9.23 8.19
C ASN A 26 11.00 -9.63 7.39
N GLY A 27 11.09 -10.59 6.47
CA GLY A 27 9.96 -10.99 5.62
C GLY A 27 8.72 -11.43 6.39
N ASP A 28 8.88 -12.10 7.54
CA ASP A 28 7.77 -12.55 8.38
C ASP A 28 7.02 -11.40 9.07
N CYS A 29 7.73 -10.37 9.55
CA CYS A 29 7.10 -9.22 10.19
C CYS A 29 6.29 -8.36 9.20
N GLU A 30 6.79 -8.22 7.97
CA GLU A 30 6.08 -7.48 6.93
C GLU A 30 4.87 -8.27 6.43
N LYS A 31 5.01 -9.60 6.31
CA LYS A 31 3.90 -10.49 5.99
C LYS A 31 2.78 -10.43 7.05
N GLU A 32 3.11 -10.50 8.33
CA GLU A 32 2.12 -10.42 9.42
C GLU A 32 1.35 -9.10 9.40
N TYR A 33 2.05 -7.98 9.16
CA TYR A 33 1.42 -6.67 9.01
C TYR A 33 0.50 -6.61 7.78
N LEU A 34 0.91 -7.16 6.63
CA LEU A 34 0.06 -7.22 5.44
C LEU A 34 -1.18 -8.08 5.69
N ASP A 35 -1.05 -9.22 6.36
CA ASP A 35 -2.18 -10.06 6.78
C ASP A 35 -3.18 -9.26 7.66
N GLU A 36 -2.68 -8.45 8.62
CA GLU A 36 -3.54 -7.55 9.42
C GLU A 36 -4.29 -6.52 8.56
N LEU A 37 -3.61 -5.91 7.57
CA LEU A 37 -4.25 -4.94 6.67
C LEU A 37 -5.35 -5.59 5.83
N VAL A 38 -5.16 -6.83 5.39
CA VAL A 38 -6.18 -7.57 4.62
C VAL A 38 -7.42 -7.86 5.47
N ASP A 39 -7.24 -8.29 6.73
CA ASP A 39 -8.37 -8.49 7.65
C ASP A 39 -9.11 -7.16 7.91
N LEU A 40 -8.36 -6.07 8.09
CA LEU A 40 -8.90 -4.73 8.28
C LEU A 40 -9.76 -4.29 7.08
N HIS A 41 -9.25 -4.46 5.85
CA HIS A 41 -10.00 -4.16 4.63
C HIS A 41 -11.31 -4.95 4.56
N ARG A 42 -11.27 -6.26 4.85
CA ARG A 42 -12.46 -7.11 4.84
C ARG A 42 -13.53 -6.61 5.82
N ARG A 43 -13.12 -6.22 7.03
CA ARG A 43 -14.04 -5.64 8.03
C ARG A 43 -14.60 -4.30 7.59
N LEU A 44 -13.78 -3.43 7.02
CA LEU A 44 -14.21 -2.14 6.47
C LEU A 44 -15.26 -2.33 5.36
N MET A 45 -15.05 -3.29 4.46
CA MET A 45 -16.00 -3.59 3.37
C MET A 45 -17.33 -4.16 3.88
N ALA A 46 -17.34 -4.84 5.03
CA ALA A 46 -18.55 -5.36 5.65
C ALA A 46 -19.25 -4.34 6.58
N LEU A 47 -18.58 -3.24 6.93
CA LEU A 47 -19.09 -2.25 7.87
C LEU A 47 -20.26 -1.46 7.28
N ARG A 48 -21.38 -1.43 8.01
CA ARG A 48 -22.59 -0.66 7.63
C ARG A 48 -22.91 0.48 8.59
N GLU A 49 -22.15 0.60 9.68
CA GLU A 49 -22.37 1.60 10.70
C GLU A 49 -21.95 2.99 10.23
N ARG A 50 -22.95 3.82 9.92
CA ARG A 50 -22.75 5.18 9.37
C ARG A 50 -21.88 6.06 10.26
N HIS A 51 -22.03 5.99 11.59
CA HIS A 51 -21.25 6.80 12.51
C HIS A 51 -19.76 6.45 12.47
N ILE A 52 -19.44 5.16 12.38
CA ILE A 52 -18.06 4.68 12.30
C ILE A 52 -17.46 4.98 10.93
N LEU A 53 -18.23 4.78 9.85
CA LEU A 53 -17.81 5.16 8.51
C LEU A 53 -17.44 6.66 8.43
N GLN A 54 -18.22 7.54 9.05
CA GLN A 54 -17.90 8.95 9.09
C GLN A 54 -16.63 9.26 9.89
N GLN A 55 -16.41 8.58 11.03
CA GLN A 55 -15.15 8.69 11.79
C GLN A 55 -13.94 8.26 10.96
N ILE A 56 -14.09 7.18 10.18
CA ILE A 56 -13.05 6.68 9.27
C ILE A 56 -12.79 7.72 8.17
N VAL A 57 -13.82 8.21 7.47
CA VAL A 57 -13.65 9.20 6.40
C VAL A 57 -12.94 10.45 6.91
N ASN A 58 -13.35 10.99 8.05
CA ASN A 58 -12.70 12.15 8.66
C ASN A 58 -11.22 11.87 8.97
N LEU A 59 -10.92 10.70 9.55
CA LEU A 59 -9.54 10.31 9.86
C LEU A 59 -8.69 10.20 8.60
N ILE A 60 -9.21 9.58 7.54
CA ILE A 60 -8.50 9.46 6.27
C ILE A 60 -8.33 10.84 5.61
N GLU A 61 -9.33 11.71 5.69
CA GLU A 61 -9.28 13.07 5.18
C GLU A 61 -8.16 13.89 5.84
N GLU A 62 -7.98 13.77 7.16
CA GLU A 62 -6.88 14.39 7.90
C GLU A 62 -5.49 13.94 7.40
N THR A 63 -5.38 12.71 6.87
CA THR A 63 -4.10 12.23 6.31
C THR A 63 -3.82 12.77 4.91
N GLY A 64 -4.83 13.14 4.14
CA GLY A 64 -4.69 13.50 2.72
C GLY A 64 -4.36 12.33 1.77
N HIS A 65 -4.18 11.10 2.29
CA HIS A 65 -3.84 9.91 1.53
C HIS A 65 -5.08 9.17 1.00
N PHE A 66 -5.91 9.88 0.24
CA PHE A 66 -7.13 9.35 -0.34
C PHE A 66 -7.33 9.83 -1.77
N HIS A 67 -8.24 9.16 -2.46
CA HIS A 67 -8.70 9.53 -3.78
C HIS A 67 -10.22 9.63 -3.77
N ILE A 68 -10.75 10.79 -4.15
CA ILE A 68 -12.18 10.95 -4.37
C ILE A 68 -12.43 10.84 -5.87
N THR A 69 -13.28 9.90 -6.24
CA THR A 69 -13.85 9.83 -7.58
C THR A 69 -15.25 10.41 -7.58
N ASN A 70 -15.88 10.53 -8.76
CA ASN A 70 -17.26 10.99 -8.87
C ASN A 70 -18.28 10.15 -8.07
N THR A 71 -17.93 8.90 -7.74
CA THR A 71 -18.88 7.95 -7.15
C THR A 71 -18.39 7.35 -5.83
N THR A 72 -17.11 7.46 -5.51
CA THR A 72 -16.50 6.75 -4.40
C THR A 72 -15.45 7.60 -3.68
N PHE A 73 -15.30 7.32 -2.39
CA PHE A 73 -14.19 7.79 -1.57
C PHE A 73 -13.29 6.57 -1.34
N ASP A 74 -12.12 6.59 -1.95
CA ASP A 74 -11.18 5.49 -1.98
C ASP A 74 -9.90 5.87 -1.22
N PHE A 75 -9.27 4.90 -0.57
CA PHE A 75 -7.99 5.11 0.11
C PHE A 75 -7.23 3.78 0.21
N ASP A 76 -5.91 3.88 0.18
CA ASP A 76 -5.03 2.71 0.25
C ASP A 76 -4.50 2.52 1.67
N LEU A 77 -4.83 1.40 2.31
CA LEU A 77 -4.33 1.08 3.66
C LEU A 77 -2.80 1.03 3.75
N CYS A 78 -2.14 0.56 2.68
CA CYS A 78 -0.69 0.50 2.61
C CYS A 78 -0.02 1.89 2.51
N SER A 79 -0.76 2.91 2.09
CA SER A 79 -0.28 4.28 1.97
C SER A 79 -0.44 5.08 3.27
N LEU A 80 -1.15 4.52 4.27
CA LEU A 80 -1.38 5.15 5.56
C LEU A 80 -0.28 4.79 6.57
N ASP A 81 -0.02 5.70 7.50
CA ASP A 81 0.84 5.42 8.65
C ASP A 81 0.25 4.35 9.57
N LYS A 82 1.13 3.57 10.21
CA LYS A 82 0.74 2.53 11.19
C LYS A 82 -0.17 3.07 12.30
N THR A 83 0.01 4.31 12.72
CA THR A 83 -0.85 4.95 13.73
C THR A 83 -2.29 5.12 13.23
N THR A 84 -2.47 5.54 11.98
CA THR A 84 -3.78 5.67 11.36
C THR A 84 -4.44 4.30 11.22
N VAL A 85 -3.69 3.29 10.78
CA VAL A 85 -4.17 1.90 10.70
C VAL A 85 -4.63 1.38 12.06
N ARG A 86 -3.86 1.65 13.14
CA ARG A 86 -4.27 1.30 14.52
C ARG A 86 -5.57 1.99 14.95
N LYS A 87 -5.78 3.25 14.57
CA LYS A 87 -7.05 3.95 14.85
C LYS A 87 -8.22 3.33 14.08
N LEU A 88 -8.03 2.98 12.80
CA LEU A 88 -9.03 2.26 12.00
C LEU A 88 -9.41 0.92 12.64
N GLN A 89 -8.43 0.15 13.10
CA GLN A 89 -8.66 -1.09 13.86
C GLN A 89 -9.53 -0.82 15.09
N SER A 90 -9.19 0.20 15.91
CA SER A 90 -9.96 0.56 17.10
C SER A 90 -11.41 0.96 16.81
N TYR A 91 -11.64 1.66 15.69
CA TYR A 91 -13.00 2.01 15.25
C TYR A 91 -13.82 0.77 14.87
N LEU A 92 -13.20 -0.22 14.23
CA LEU A 92 -13.87 -1.47 13.86
C LEU A 92 -14.09 -2.43 15.03
N GLU A 93 -13.22 -2.43 16.03
CA GLU A 93 -13.44 -3.22 17.26
C GLU A 93 -14.67 -2.72 18.03
N LYS A 94 -14.93 -1.41 18.00
CA LYS A 94 -16.12 -0.80 18.62
C LYS A 94 -17.43 -1.21 17.95
N SER A 95 -17.42 -1.54 16.65
CA SER A 95 -18.60 -2.10 15.96
C SER A 95 -18.89 -3.57 16.25
N GLY A 96 -17.86 -4.36 16.54
CA GLY A 96 -17.98 -5.83 16.60
C GLY A 96 -18.21 -6.42 18.00
N THR A 97 -18.32 -5.58 19.03
CA THR A 97 -18.37 -6.00 20.45
C THR A 97 -19.71 -5.65 21.11
N SER A 98 -20.83 -5.85 20.41
CA SER A 98 -22.19 -5.78 21.00
C SER A 98 -23.01 -7.00 20.65
#